data_AF-A0A9E4PKH9-F1
#
_entry.id   AF-A0A9E4PKH9-F1
#
_cell.length_a   1.000
_cell.length_b   1.000
_cell.length_c   1.000
_cell.angle_alpha   90.00
_cell.angle_beta   90.00
_cell.angle_gamma   90.00
#
_symmetry.space_group_name_H-M   'P 1'
#
loop_
_entity.id
_entity.type
_entity.pdbx_description
1 polymer ?
#
loop_
_entity_poly.entity_id
_entity_poly.type
_entity_poly.pdbx_seq_one_letter_code
_entity_poly.pdbx_strand_id
1 'polypeptide(L)'
;MAKSVGRIWERVARSQRGFTLAELLVVGGMVVGLAAVILPNVGQFTGEGEGGAPATEVARVQAAVDAYGADANNTVTAATGWTNDLLTGGGGIDLTGYLRLPGSATDTADRYCWGSDGTVRQESTDASPSCP
;
A
#
# COMPACT_ATOMS: atom_id res chain seq x y z
N MET A 1 16.73 1.07 -54.81
CA MET A 1 16.51 0.71 -53.38
C MET A 1 15.53 -0.44 -53.13
N ALA A 2 14.88 -1.06 -54.14
CA ALA A 2 13.85 -2.09 -53.93
C ALA A 2 14.36 -3.54 -53.66
N LYS A 3 15.67 -3.82 -53.86
CA LYS A 3 16.21 -5.20 -53.83
C LYS A 3 16.51 -5.73 -52.41
N SER A 4 16.41 -4.89 -51.39
CA SER A 4 16.75 -5.23 -50.00
C SER A 4 15.57 -5.82 -49.21
N VAL A 5 14.34 -5.45 -49.56
CA VAL A 5 13.11 -5.87 -48.85
C VAL A 5 12.75 -7.33 -49.15
N GLY A 6 12.92 -7.79 -50.41
CA GLY A 6 12.59 -9.16 -50.81
C GLY A 6 13.35 -10.24 -50.03
N ARG A 7 14.60 -9.97 -49.62
CA ARG A 7 15.42 -10.91 -48.85
C ARG A 7 14.97 -11.08 -47.38
N ILE A 8 14.26 -10.11 -46.82
CA ILE A 8 13.76 -10.17 -45.43
C ILE A 8 12.56 -11.14 -45.36
N TRP A 9 11.64 -11.05 -46.33
CA TRP A 9 10.46 -11.91 -46.39
C TRP A 9 10.79 -13.40 -46.55
N GLU A 10 11.83 -13.74 -47.32
CA GLU A 10 12.25 -15.14 -47.45
C GLU A 10 12.88 -15.72 -46.16
N ARG A 11 13.47 -14.87 -45.30
CA ARG A 11 13.97 -15.32 -43.98
C ARG A 11 12.83 -15.57 -43.00
N VAL A 12 11.78 -14.75 -43.03
CA VAL A 12 10.59 -14.93 -42.20
C VAL A 12 9.85 -16.23 -42.56
N ALA A 13 9.71 -16.55 -43.84
CA ALA A 13 9.08 -17.81 -44.29
C ALA A 13 9.89 -19.07 -43.93
N ARG A 14 11.23 -18.99 -43.91
CA ARG A 14 12.11 -20.11 -43.53
C ARG A 14 12.21 -20.37 -42.02
N SER A 15 11.69 -19.46 -41.18
CA SER A 15 11.79 -19.53 -39.72
C SER A 15 10.57 -20.16 -39.01
N GLN A 16 9.57 -20.64 -39.73
CA GLN A 16 8.34 -21.25 -39.15
C GLN A 16 8.51 -22.73 -38.71
N ARG A 17 9.74 -23.25 -38.64
CA ARG A 17 10.01 -24.67 -38.33
C ARG A 17 9.85 -25.06 -36.86
N GLY A 18 9.55 -24.12 -35.96
CA GLY A 18 9.35 -24.37 -34.52
C GLY A 18 8.15 -23.64 -33.92
N PHE A 19 7.12 -23.39 -34.73
CA PHE A 19 5.88 -22.74 -34.28
C PHE A 19 4.69 -23.56 -34.77
N THR A 20 4.69 -24.85 -34.46
CA THR A 20 3.57 -25.72 -34.82
C THR A 20 2.36 -25.39 -33.95
N LEU A 21 1.14 -25.57 -34.48
CA LEU A 21 -0.09 -25.44 -33.68
C LEU A 21 -0.09 -26.36 -32.45
N ALA A 22 0.53 -27.54 -32.57
CA ALA A 22 0.66 -28.49 -31.47
C ALA A 22 1.58 -27.97 -30.35
N GLU A 23 2.66 -27.26 -30.68
CA GLU A 23 3.52 -26.60 -29.67
C GLU A 23 2.77 -25.52 -28.90
N LEU A 24 2.04 -24.65 -29.60
CA LEU A 24 1.28 -23.60 -28.95
C LEU A 24 0.15 -24.18 -28.10
N LEU A 25 -0.43 -25.31 -28.51
CA LEU A 25 -1.46 -26.01 -27.76
C LEU A 25 -0.92 -26.68 -26.48
N VAL A 26 0.20 -27.40 -26.56
CA VAL A 26 0.78 -28.06 -25.38
C VAL A 26 1.36 -27.03 -24.40
N VAL A 27 2.08 -26.04 -24.90
CA VAL A 27 2.65 -24.98 -24.07
C VAL A 27 1.54 -24.10 -23.49
N GLY A 28 0.56 -23.72 -24.30
CA GLY A 28 -0.61 -22.97 -23.84
C GLY A 28 -1.39 -23.74 -22.78
N GLY A 29 -1.58 -25.05 -22.96
CA GLY A 29 -2.23 -25.92 -21.98
C GLY A 29 -1.48 -25.96 -20.64
N MET A 30 -0.15 -26.07 -20.67
CA MET A 30 0.67 -26.03 -19.45
C MET A 30 0.67 -24.64 -18.80
N VAL A 31 0.75 -23.56 -19.57
CA VAL A 31 0.67 -22.19 -19.05
C VAL A 31 -0.68 -21.93 -18.38
N VAL A 32 -1.78 -22.35 -18.99
CA VAL A 32 -3.12 -22.24 -18.38
C VAL A 32 -3.22 -23.08 -17.12
N GLY A 33 -2.68 -24.31 -17.10
CA GLY A 33 -2.64 -25.16 -15.92
C GLY A 33 -1.82 -24.58 -14.77
N LEU A 34 -0.63 -24.04 -15.05
CA LEU A 34 0.22 -23.37 -14.07
C LEU A 34 -0.43 -22.07 -13.56
N ALA A 35 -0.99 -21.26 -14.46
CA ALA A 35 -1.67 -20.01 -14.09
C ALA A 35 -2.86 -20.28 -13.16
N ALA A 36 -3.64 -21.34 -13.41
CA ALA A 36 -4.78 -21.70 -12.56
C ALA A 36 -4.40 -21.97 -11.10
N VAL A 37 -3.20 -22.51 -10.84
CA VAL A 37 -2.72 -22.80 -9.48
C VAL A 37 -1.99 -21.60 -8.85
N ILE A 38 -1.23 -20.85 -9.66
CA ILE A 38 -0.38 -19.75 -9.14
C ILE A 38 -1.20 -18.49 -8.85
N LEU A 39 -2.15 -18.11 -9.72
CA LEU A 39 -2.90 -16.85 -9.61
C LEU A 39 -3.64 -16.65 -8.28
N PRO A 40 -4.39 -17.63 -7.74
CA PRO A 40 -5.09 -17.46 -6.47
C PRO A 40 -4.13 -17.21 -5.30
N ASN A 41 -2.99 -17.90 -5.30
CA ASN A 41 -1.98 -17.78 -4.25
C ASN A 41 -1.30 -16.41 -4.28
N VAL A 42 -1.00 -15.85 -5.46
CA VAL A 42 -0.38 -14.51 -5.56
C VAL A 42 -1.37 -13.37 -5.33
N GLY A 43 -2.65 -13.54 -5.67
CA GLY A 43 -3.69 -12.53 -5.43
C GLY A 43 -3.94 -12.27 -3.94
N GLN A 44 -3.83 -13.30 -3.11
CA GLN A 44 -3.91 -13.19 -1.65
C GLN A 44 -2.81 -12.27 -1.07
N PHE A 45 -1.58 -12.38 -1.58
CA PHE A 45 -0.46 -11.57 -1.07
C PHE A 45 -0.61 -10.08 -1.38
N THR A 46 -1.32 -9.72 -2.45
CA THR A 46 -1.66 -8.31 -2.72
C THR A 46 -2.69 -7.78 -1.71
N GLY A 47 -3.70 -8.57 -1.35
CA GLY A 47 -4.73 -8.13 -0.38
C GLY A 47 -4.22 -7.99 1.05
N GLU A 48 -3.28 -8.84 1.46
CA GLU A 48 -2.68 -8.79 2.81
C GLU A 48 -1.80 -7.55 3.03
N GLY A 49 -1.22 -7.00 1.94
CA GLY A 49 -0.45 -5.76 1.97
C GLY A 49 -1.31 -4.56 2.36
N GLU A 50 -2.50 -4.46 1.80
CA GLU A 50 -3.48 -3.42 2.10
C GLU A 50 -4.16 -3.63 3.46
N GLY A 51 -4.45 -4.88 3.85
CA GLY A 51 -5.10 -5.18 5.13
C GLY A 51 -4.22 -4.90 6.36
N GLY A 52 -2.91 -5.08 6.24
CA GLY A 52 -1.95 -4.79 7.32
C GLY A 52 -1.58 -3.31 7.46
N ALA A 53 -1.87 -2.49 6.44
CA ALA A 53 -1.56 -1.06 6.43
C ALA A 53 -2.27 -0.27 7.56
N PRO A 54 -3.60 -0.35 7.74
CA PRO A 54 -4.30 0.44 8.76
C PRO A 54 -3.92 0.03 10.18
N ALA A 55 -3.79 -1.27 10.45
CA ALA A 55 -3.39 -1.77 11.76
C ALA A 55 -1.96 -1.35 12.14
N THR A 56 -1.05 -1.35 11.16
CA THR A 56 0.32 -0.89 11.37
C THR A 56 0.39 0.62 11.58
N GLU A 57 -0.43 1.38 10.86
CA GLU A 57 -0.48 2.84 10.97
C GLU A 57 -0.97 3.26 12.37
N VAL A 58 -2.04 2.66 12.90
CA VAL A 58 -2.49 2.88 14.29
C VAL A 58 -1.36 2.67 15.30
N ALA A 59 -0.64 1.55 15.18
CA ALA A 59 0.45 1.23 16.10
C ALA A 59 1.61 2.25 16.02
N ARG A 60 1.89 2.77 14.82
CA ARG A 60 2.90 3.82 14.64
C ARG A 60 2.45 5.14 15.24
N VAL A 61 1.18 5.51 15.06
CA VAL A 61 0.63 6.73 15.66
C VAL A 61 0.61 6.61 17.19
N GLN A 62 0.21 5.46 17.75
CA GLN A 62 0.28 5.20 19.18
C GLN A 62 1.71 5.37 19.72
N ALA A 63 2.69 4.73 19.07
CA ALA A 63 4.08 4.86 19.48
C ALA A 63 4.60 6.31 19.40
N ALA A 64 4.14 7.10 18.42
CA ALA A 64 4.50 8.50 18.30
C ALA A 64 3.87 9.36 19.39
N VAL A 65 2.60 9.14 19.73
CA VAL A 65 1.91 9.82 20.84
C VAL A 65 2.55 9.47 22.18
N ASP A 66 2.89 8.20 22.40
CA ASP A 66 3.59 7.74 23.61
C ASP A 66 4.99 8.39 23.74
N ALA A 67 5.73 8.46 22.64
CA ALA A 67 7.05 9.11 22.60
C ALA A 67 6.94 10.62 22.84
N TYR A 68 5.93 11.27 22.27
CA TYR A 68 5.63 12.68 22.51
C TYR A 68 5.30 12.92 23.99
N GLY A 69 4.45 12.08 24.60
CA GLY A 69 4.09 12.19 26.01
C GLY A 69 5.20 11.82 27.01
N ALA A 70 6.18 11.03 26.57
CA ALA A 70 7.36 10.70 27.37
C ALA A 70 8.39 11.84 27.42
N ASP A 71 8.32 12.81 26.51
CA ASP A 71 9.18 13.97 26.49
C ASP A 71 8.77 14.98 27.58
N ALA A 72 9.70 15.36 28.45
CA ALA A 72 9.44 16.20 29.63
C ALA A 72 8.91 17.61 29.28
N ASN A 73 9.07 18.03 28.03
CA ASN A 73 8.63 19.33 27.54
C ASN A 73 7.22 19.31 26.93
N ASN A 74 6.62 18.12 26.78
CA ASN A 74 5.37 17.93 26.09
C ASN A 74 4.28 17.43 27.05
N THR A 75 3.04 17.71 26.70
CA THR A 75 1.87 17.18 27.41
C THR A 75 0.87 16.74 26.37
N VAL A 76 0.44 15.48 26.47
CA VAL A 76 -0.61 14.95 25.60
C VAL A 76 -1.94 15.56 26.01
N THR A 77 -2.45 16.49 25.21
CA THR A 77 -3.81 17.00 25.34
C THR A 77 -4.74 16.14 24.51
N ALA A 78 -5.95 15.87 25.01
CA ALA A 78 -6.96 15.13 24.24
C ALA A 78 -7.23 15.81 22.88
N ALA A 79 -7.43 15.00 21.84
CA ALA A 79 -7.65 15.50 20.50
C ALA A 79 -8.94 16.32 20.43
N THR A 80 -8.92 17.43 19.69
CA THR A 80 -10.12 18.27 19.48
C THR A 80 -11.11 17.66 18.49
N GLY A 81 -10.70 16.62 17.77
CA GLY A 81 -11.49 15.89 16.78
C GLY A 81 -10.65 14.84 16.04
N TRP A 82 -11.28 14.15 15.11
CA TRP A 82 -10.61 13.25 14.18
C TRP A 82 -9.72 14.04 13.22
N THR A 83 -8.44 13.66 13.11
CA THR A 83 -7.46 14.32 12.23
C THR A 83 -6.56 13.31 11.55
N ASN A 84 -6.18 13.56 10.30
CA ASN A 84 -5.08 12.88 9.61
C ASN A 84 -3.83 13.77 9.49
N ASP A 85 -3.94 15.05 9.88
CA ASP A 85 -2.82 15.96 10.05
C ASP A 85 -2.26 15.76 11.47
N LEU A 86 -1.13 15.07 11.55
CA LEU A 86 -0.42 14.78 12.81
C LEU A 86 0.95 15.47 12.88
N LEU A 87 1.43 16.02 11.76
CA LEU A 87 2.74 16.66 11.66
C LEU A 87 2.67 18.18 11.73
N THR A 88 1.49 18.79 11.62
CA THR A 88 1.36 20.25 11.72
C THR A 88 0.53 20.71 12.92
N GLY A 89 0.24 19.79 13.85
CA GLY A 89 -0.49 20.09 15.06
C GLY A 89 -2.00 19.85 14.96
N GLY A 90 -2.49 19.25 13.88
CA GLY A 90 -3.89 18.87 13.75
C GLY A 90 -4.35 18.05 14.95
N GLY A 91 -5.57 18.29 15.44
CA GLY A 91 -6.09 17.66 16.66
C GLY A 91 -5.48 18.17 17.98
N GLY A 92 -4.41 18.96 17.97
CA GLY A 92 -3.89 19.68 19.15
C GLY A 92 -2.50 19.28 19.65
N ILE A 93 -1.83 18.31 19.02
CA ILE A 93 -0.41 17.98 19.30
C ILE A 93 0.37 17.90 17.99
N ASP A 94 1.63 18.31 18.02
CA ASP A 94 2.55 18.22 16.88
C ASP A 94 3.49 17.02 17.06
N LEU A 95 3.30 15.98 16.25
CA LEU A 95 4.14 14.77 16.28
C LEU A 95 5.37 14.89 15.37
N THR A 96 5.74 16.09 14.92
CA THR A 96 6.98 16.33 14.19
C THR A 96 8.18 15.84 14.99
N GLY A 97 8.93 14.91 14.41
CA GLY A 97 10.07 14.27 15.06
C GLY A 97 9.75 12.95 15.77
N TYR A 98 8.48 12.67 16.04
CA TYR A 98 8.01 11.43 16.67
C TYR A 98 7.34 10.49 15.65
N LEU A 99 6.61 11.05 14.68
CA LEU A 99 5.95 10.29 13.61
C LEU A 99 6.71 10.48 12.28
N ARG A 100 6.91 9.38 11.54
CA ARG A 100 7.45 9.40 10.18
C ARG A 100 6.45 8.82 9.19
N LEU A 101 6.06 9.65 8.22
CA LEU A 101 5.20 9.26 7.11
C LEU A 101 6.03 8.76 5.92
N PRO A 102 5.51 7.81 5.13
CA PRO A 102 6.21 7.31 3.95
C PRO A 102 6.24 8.37 2.83
N GLY A 103 7.40 8.50 2.19
CA GLY A 103 7.59 9.40 1.05
C GLY A 103 7.47 10.87 1.42
N SER A 104 6.81 11.66 0.57
CA SER A 104 6.56 13.09 0.77
C SER A 104 5.16 13.37 1.37
N ALA A 105 4.54 12.37 1.99
CA ALA A 105 3.23 12.52 2.61
C ALA A 105 3.31 13.47 3.81
N THR A 106 2.35 14.40 3.89
CA THR A 106 2.19 15.34 5.01
C THR A 106 1.14 14.87 6.02
N ASP A 107 0.23 13.99 5.58
CA ASP A 107 -0.89 13.48 6.37
C ASP A 107 -0.92 11.94 6.35
N THR A 108 -1.49 11.34 7.39
CA THR A 108 -1.76 9.89 7.44
C THR A 108 -2.86 9.48 6.46
N ALA A 109 -2.92 8.19 6.11
CA ALA A 109 -3.95 7.68 5.21
C ALA A 109 -5.33 7.70 5.88
N ASP A 110 -5.38 7.35 7.18
CA ASP A 110 -6.59 7.38 7.98
C ASP A 110 -6.62 8.54 8.99
N ARG A 111 -7.80 8.79 9.56
CA ARG A 111 -7.98 9.77 10.64
C ARG A 111 -7.89 9.11 12.00
N TYR A 112 -7.25 9.82 12.93
CA TYR A 112 -6.99 9.39 14.29
C TYR A 112 -7.50 10.40 15.29
N CYS A 113 -7.75 9.92 16.50
CA CYS A 113 -7.98 10.74 17.67
C CYS A 113 -7.33 10.09 18.89
N TRP A 114 -7.11 10.85 19.96
CA TRP A 114 -6.46 10.36 21.17
C TRP A 114 -6.99 11.03 22.43
N GLY A 115 -6.94 10.31 23.55
CA GLY A 115 -7.24 10.86 24.86
C GLY A 115 -6.04 11.56 25.49
N SER A 116 -6.27 12.26 26.61
CA SER A 116 -5.18 12.83 27.44
C SER A 116 -4.32 11.77 28.13
N ASP A 117 -4.78 10.52 28.12
CA ASP A 117 -4.04 9.33 28.53
C ASP A 117 -3.08 8.80 27.44
N GLY A 118 -3.13 9.37 26.23
CA GLY A 118 -2.34 8.93 25.08
C GLY A 118 -2.96 7.80 24.27
N THR A 119 -4.15 7.29 24.64
CA THR A 119 -4.78 6.19 23.92
C THR A 119 -5.26 6.64 22.54
N VAL A 120 -4.68 6.10 21.47
CA VAL A 120 -5.01 6.40 20.07
C VAL A 120 -6.13 5.49 19.56
N ARG A 121 -7.04 6.09 18.78
CA ARG A 121 -8.12 5.39 18.06
C ARG A 121 -8.11 5.81 16.61
N GLN A 122 -8.46 4.88 15.73
CA GLN A 122 -8.69 5.14 14.30
C GLN A 122 -10.18 5.32 14.05
N GLU A 123 -10.52 6.19 13.12
CA GLU A 123 -11.91 6.37 12.71
C GLU A 123 -12.36 5.13 11.94
N SER A 124 -13.26 4.35 12.54
CA SER A 124 -13.99 3.32 11.79
C SER A 124 -15.06 3.98 10.92
N THR A 125 -15.35 3.40 9.76
CA THR A 125 -16.42 3.83 8.82
C THR A 125 -17.80 3.98 9.47
N ASP A 126 -18.02 3.40 10.65
CA ASP A 126 -19.16 3.68 11.53
C ASP A 126 -18.88 4.91 12.39
N ALA A 127 -19.19 6.06 11.81
CA ALA A 127 -19.00 7.40 12.34
C ALA A 127 -19.62 7.59 13.75
N SER A 128 -18.76 7.66 14.77
CA SER A 128 -19.07 8.47 15.96
C SER A 128 -18.65 9.91 15.66
N PRO A 129 -19.56 10.91 15.75
CA PRO A 129 -19.30 12.29 15.30
C PRO A 129 -18.31 13.07 16.18
N SER A 130 -17.77 12.47 17.24
CA SER A 130 -16.87 13.11 18.18
C SER A 130 -15.74 12.18 18.59
N CYS A 131 -14.53 12.72 18.70
CA CYS A 131 -13.45 12.12 19.47
C CYS A 131 -13.98 11.83 20.90
N PRO A 132 -13.85 10.60 21.42
CA PRO A 132 -14.26 10.28 22.79
C PRO A 132 -13.39 10.98 23.84
#